data_AF-G5HEG2-F1
#
_entry.id   AF-G5HEG2-F1
#
_cell.length_a   1.000
_cell.length_b   1.000
_cell.length_c   1.000
_cell.angle_alpha   90.00
_cell.angle_beta   90.00
_cell.angle_gamma   90.00
#
_symmetry.space_group_name_H-M   'P 1'
#
loop_
_entity.id
_entity.type
_entity.pdbx_description
1 polymer ?
#
loop_
_entity_poly.entity_id
_entity_poly.type
_entity_poly.pdbx_seq_one_letter_code
_entity_poly.pdbx_strand_id
1 'polypeptide(L)'
;MISKVAERVKKKENCLIFPEGTRSRQGNRLLDFKSGCFKAAVKAKCPIVPVALLDSYKPFDESSIKPATVQVHILDPIPYEEYCGWKTPEIAAVVKKRIEKTIMEAEPVDKLLE
;
A
#
# COMPACT_ATOMS: atom_id res chain seq x y z
N MET A 1 10.42 -14.67 9.11
CA MET A 1 10.36 -13.37 8.39
C MET A 1 9.57 -12.32 9.17
N ILE A 2 8.28 -12.54 9.47
CA ILE A 2 7.40 -11.58 10.19
C ILE A 2 7.99 -11.09 11.52
N SER A 3 8.50 -11.99 12.37
CA SER A 3 9.10 -11.57 13.65
C SER A 3 10.33 -10.68 13.46
N LYS A 4 11.18 -10.96 12.46
CA LYS A 4 12.34 -10.12 12.16
C LYS A 4 11.93 -8.71 11.72
N VAL A 5 10.88 -8.61 10.89
CA VAL A 5 10.32 -7.32 10.47
C VAL A 5 9.80 -6.55 11.68
N ALA A 6 9.02 -7.20 12.56
CA ALA A 6 8.49 -6.56 13.76
C ALA A 6 9.60 -6.02 14.68
N GLU A 7 10.68 -6.78 14.87
CA GLU A 7 11.83 -6.34 15.68
C GLU A 7 12.56 -5.13 15.07
N ARG A 8 12.68 -5.07 13.74
CA ARG A 8 13.26 -3.89 13.05
C ARG A 8 12.39 -2.65 13.21
N VAL A 9 11.07 -2.80 13.05
CA VAL A 9 10.14 -1.68 13.22
C VAL A 9 10.15 -1.16 14.66
N LYS A 10 10.25 -2.04 15.66
CA LYS A 10 10.45 -1.62 17.06
C LYS A 10 11.74 -0.82 17.29
N LYS A 11 12.77 -1.05 16.48
CA LYS A 11 14.02 -0.26 16.45
C LYS A 11 13.89 1.05 15.65
N LYS A 12 12.66 1.49 15.35
CA LYS A 12 12.34 2.69 14.56
C LYS A 12 12.81 2.62 13.10
N GLU A 13 13.02 1.43 12.55
CA GLU A 13 13.25 1.26 11.12
C GLU A 13 11.91 1.26 10.36
N ASN A 14 11.85 2.03 9.27
CA ASN A 14 10.69 2.01 8.37
C ASN A 14 10.67 0.72 7.56
N CYS A 15 9.49 0.12 7.38
CA CYS A 15 9.29 -1.06 6.58
C CYS A 15 8.23 -0.81 5.50
N LEU A 16 8.59 -1.05 4.24
CA LEU A 16 7.68 -1.05 3.12
C LEU A 16 7.24 -2.48 2.80
N ILE A 17 5.93 -2.69 2.64
CA ILE A 17 5.34 -4.00 2.35
C ILE A 17 4.36 -3.83 1.19
N PHE A 18 4.46 -4.69 0.18
CA PHE A 18 3.45 -4.87 -0.85
C PHE A 18 2.56 -6.06 -0.47
N PRO A 19 1.36 -5.83 0.07
CA PRO A 19 0.51 -6.90 0.61
C PRO A 19 -0.02 -7.86 -0.46
N GLU A 20 -0.05 -7.47 -1.73
CA GLU A 20 -0.35 -8.36 -2.89
C GLU A 20 0.75 -9.42 -3.09
N GLY A 21 1.99 -9.04 -2.79
CA GLY A 21 3.19 -9.88 -2.94
C GLY A 21 3.68 -10.05 -4.39
N THR A 22 2.96 -9.51 -5.38
CA THR A 22 3.36 -9.41 -6.79
C THR A 22 2.77 -8.13 -7.39
N ARG A 23 3.35 -7.64 -8.49
CA ARG A 23 2.77 -6.52 -9.24
C ARG A 23 1.46 -6.95 -9.93
N SER A 24 0.46 -6.09 -9.91
CA SER A 24 -0.72 -6.24 -10.76
C SER A 24 -0.34 -6.04 -12.24
N ARG A 25 -0.99 -6.79 -13.13
CA ARG A 25 -0.93 -6.60 -14.60
C ARG A 25 -2.25 -6.07 -15.17
N GLN A 26 -3.08 -5.50 -14.31
CA GLN A 26 -4.42 -5.01 -14.63
C GLN A 26 -4.51 -3.49 -14.40
N GLY A 27 -3.48 -2.76 -14.82
CA GLY A 27 -3.37 -1.32 -14.62
C GLY A 27 -3.35 -0.94 -13.14
N ASN A 28 -4.15 0.07 -12.76
CA ASN A 28 -4.27 0.56 -11.37
C ASN A 28 -5.14 -0.34 -10.47
N ARG A 29 -5.58 -1.51 -10.95
CA ARG A 29 -6.39 -2.43 -10.14
C ARG A 29 -5.51 -3.24 -9.19
N LEU A 30 -5.82 -3.17 -7.89
CA LEU A 30 -5.15 -3.96 -6.86
C LEU A 30 -5.56 -5.44 -6.91
N LEU A 31 -4.59 -6.33 -6.66
CA LEU A 31 -4.84 -7.74 -6.35
C LEU A 31 -5.29 -7.91 -4.89
N ASP A 32 -5.55 -9.15 -4.49
CA ASP A 32 -5.92 -9.45 -3.12
C ASP A 32 -4.75 -9.32 -2.15
N PHE A 33 -5.03 -8.73 -1.00
CA PHE A 33 -4.04 -8.49 0.03
C PHE A 33 -3.85 -9.74 0.88
N LYS A 34 -2.61 -10.24 0.93
CA LYS A 34 -2.21 -11.34 1.81
C LYS A 34 -2.15 -10.83 3.24
N SER A 35 -3.18 -11.14 4.02
CA SER A 35 -3.35 -10.66 5.40
C SER A 35 -2.19 -11.02 6.35
N GLY A 36 -1.40 -12.05 6.04
CA GLY A 36 -0.28 -12.50 6.86
C GLY A 36 0.80 -11.44 7.09
N CYS A 37 0.97 -10.47 6.18
CA CYS A 37 1.97 -9.42 6.32
C CYS A 37 1.63 -8.42 7.45
N PHE A 38 0.34 -8.17 7.72
CA PHE A 38 -0.12 -7.27 8.78
C PHE A 38 0.16 -7.80 10.20
N LYS A 39 0.49 -9.09 10.34
CA LYS A 39 1.01 -9.63 11.62
C LYS A 39 2.26 -8.90 12.09
N ALA A 40 3.07 -8.36 11.18
CA ALA A 40 4.26 -7.59 11.55
C ALA A 40 3.87 -6.29 12.26
N ALA A 41 2.89 -5.56 11.72
CA ALA A 41 2.39 -4.31 12.29
C ALA A 41 1.75 -4.54 13.68
N VAL A 42 0.89 -5.56 13.81
CA VAL A 42 0.28 -5.94 15.10
C VAL A 42 1.34 -6.29 16.15
N LYS A 43 2.36 -7.08 15.79
CA LYS A 43 3.44 -7.46 16.72
C LYS A 43 4.36 -6.29 17.09
N ALA A 44 4.56 -5.36 16.16
CA ALA A 44 5.38 -4.17 16.38
C ALA A 44 4.62 -3.07 17.12
N LYS A 45 3.28 -3.12 17.14
CA LYS A 45 2.41 -2.05 17.66
C LYS A 45 2.69 -0.70 16.99
N CYS A 46 2.88 -0.70 15.68
CA CYS A 46 3.25 0.49 14.91
C CYS A 46 2.07 1.03 14.09
N PRO A 47 2.06 2.32 13.70
CA PRO A 47 1.09 2.79 12.73
C PRO A 47 1.26 2.08 11.38
N ILE A 48 0.16 1.94 10.64
CA ILE A 48 0.17 1.49 9.23
C ILE A 48 -0.11 2.71 8.37
N VAL A 49 0.77 3.01 7.41
CA VAL A 49 0.56 4.11 6.45
C VAL A 49 0.19 3.51 5.10
N PRO A 50 -1.09 3.59 4.66
CA PRO A 50 -1.47 3.15 3.34
C PRO A 50 -0.88 4.07 2.26
N VAL A 51 -0.45 3.51 1.14
CA VAL A 51 0.08 4.27 0.00
C VAL A 51 -0.59 3.78 -1.27
N ALA A 52 -1.17 4.69 -2.05
CA ALA A 52 -1.69 4.40 -3.38
C ALA A 52 -0.66 4.80 -4.44
N LEU A 53 -0.37 3.86 -5.34
CA LEU A 53 0.50 4.07 -6.50
C LEU A 53 -0.38 4.00 -7.73
N LEU A 54 -0.46 5.11 -8.48
CA LEU A 54 -1.16 5.14 -9.76
C LEU A 54 -0.16 5.27 -10.88
N ASP A 55 -0.47 4.58 -11.98
CA ASP A 55 0.29 4.55 -13.23
C ASP A 55 1.71 3.99 -13.10
N SER A 56 2.07 3.46 -11.93
CA SER A 56 3.36 2.82 -11.68
C SER A 56 3.55 1.53 -12.49
N TYR A 57 2.49 0.98 -13.07
CA TYR A 57 2.55 -0.17 -13.97
C TYR A 57 3.04 0.22 -15.37
N LYS A 58 2.79 1.46 -15.83
CA LYS A 58 3.08 1.90 -17.21
C LYS A 58 4.54 1.67 -17.62
N PRO A 59 5.56 2.02 -16.81
CA PRO A 59 6.97 1.80 -17.19
C PRO A 59 7.36 0.33 -17.37
N PHE A 60 6.57 -0.60 -16.83
CA PHE A 60 6.92 -2.03 -16.78
C PHE A 60 6.03 -2.89 -17.70
N ASP A 61 4.79 -2.48 -17.90
CA ASP A 61 3.79 -3.28 -18.60
C ASP A 61 3.46 -2.72 -19.99
N GLU A 62 3.78 -1.45 -20.27
CA GLU A 62 3.58 -0.85 -21.59
C GLU A 62 4.87 -0.86 -22.41
N SER A 63 4.77 -1.18 -23.71
CA SER A 63 5.91 -1.09 -24.64
C SER A 63 6.08 0.34 -25.14
N SER A 64 6.54 1.23 -24.25
CA SER A 64 6.76 2.64 -24.54
C SER A 64 8.10 3.10 -23.97
N ILE A 65 8.82 3.91 -24.76
CA ILE A 65 10.05 4.60 -24.32
C ILE A 65 9.78 6.04 -23.85
N LYS A 66 8.51 6.47 -23.87
CA LYS A 66 8.13 7.82 -23.44
C LYS A 66 8.25 7.93 -21.92
N PRO A 67 8.57 9.13 -21.39
CA PRO A 67 8.45 9.39 -19.96
C PRO A 67 7.04 9.05 -19.47
N ALA A 68 6.97 8.38 -18.33
CA ALA A 68 5.72 8.05 -17.65
C ALA A 68 5.69 8.80 -16.32
N THR A 69 4.60 9.52 -16.07
CA THR A 69 4.34 10.15 -14.78
C THR A 69 3.57 9.17 -13.92
N VAL A 70 4.00 9.04 -12.67
CA VAL A 70 3.37 8.18 -11.66
C VAL A 70 2.87 9.05 -10.52
N GLN A 71 1.75 8.67 -9.92
CA GLN A 71 1.25 9.36 -8.74
C GLN A 71 1.51 8.53 -7.50
N VAL A 72 1.94 9.19 -6.43
CA VAL A 72 2.16 8.57 -5.12
C VAL A 72 1.31 9.33 -4.11
N HIS A 73 0.28 8.67 -3.60
CA HIS A 73 -0.59 9.23 -2.58
C HIS A 73 -0.29 8.55 -1.26
N ILE A 74 0.22 9.33 -0.30
CA ILE A 74 0.46 8.87 1.07
C ILE A 74 -0.80 9.20 1.88
N LEU A 75 -1.49 8.18 2.37
CA LEU A 75 -2.74 8.35 3.10
C LEU A 75 -2.47 8.54 4.60
N ASP A 76 -3.51 8.99 5.30
CA ASP A 76 -3.47 9.13 6.75
C ASP A 76 -3.07 7.81 7.44
N PRO A 77 -2.17 7.88 8.43
CA PRO A 77 -1.77 6.71 9.19
C PRO A 77 -2.98 6.12 9.93
N ILE A 78 -3.00 4.80 10.03
CA ILE A 78 -3.89 4.04 10.91
C ILE A 78 -3.11 3.77 12.20
N PRO A 79 -3.41 4.45 13.32
CA PRO A 79 -2.75 4.22 14.60
C PRO A 79 -2.98 2.79 15.09
N TYR A 80 -2.05 2.25 15.87
CA TYR A 80 -2.19 0.89 16.42
C TYR A 80 -3.47 0.74 17.24
N GLU A 81 -3.85 1.79 17.95
CA GLU A 81 -5.04 1.86 18.80
C GLU A 81 -6.34 1.61 18.01
N GLU A 82 -6.39 2.03 16.74
CA GLU A 82 -7.57 1.84 15.88
C GLU A 82 -7.75 0.36 15.49
N TYR A 83 -6.65 -0.34 15.22
CA TYR A 83 -6.71 -1.70 14.65
C TYR A 83 -6.29 -2.82 15.61
N CYS A 84 -5.86 -2.50 16.83
CA CYS A 84 -5.27 -3.49 17.76
C CYS A 84 -6.22 -4.65 18.12
N GLY A 85 -7.54 -4.46 18.04
CA GLY A 85 -8.54 -5.49 18.26
C GLY A 85 -8.95 -6.30 17.02
N TRP A 86 -8.44 -5.95 15.84
CA TRP A 86 -8.86 -6.54 14.57
C TRP A 86 -8.06 -7.80 14.23
N LYS A 87 -8.69 -8.71 13.50
CA LYS A 87 -8.02 -9.82 12.83
C LYS A 87 -7.28 -9.29 11.62
N THR A 88 -6.15 -9.92 11.27
CA THR A 88 -5.35 -9.47 10.14
C THR A 88 -6.07 -9.38 8.79
N PRO A 89 -7.08 -10.23 8.46
CA PRO A 89 -7.88 -10.04 7.24
C PRO A 89 -8.71 -8.76 7.25
N GLU A 90 -9.19 -8.32 8.41
CA GLU A 90 -9.98 -7.08 8.56
C GLU A 90 -9.08 -5.87 8.34
N ILE A 91 -7.87 -5.88 8.92
CA ILE A 91 -6.84 -4.87 8.67
C ILE A 91 -6.54 -4.78 7.18
N ALA A 92 -6.33 -5.93 6.52
CA ALA A 92 -6.05 -5.99 5.09
C ALA A 92 -7.18 -5.39 4.25
N ALA A 93 -8.44 -5.72 4.56
CA ALA A 93 -9.60 -5.20 3.87
C ALA A 93 -9.75 -3.68 4.02
N VAL A 94 -9.56 -3.14 5.23
CA VAL A 94 -9.63 -1.70 5.49
C VAL A 94 -8.52 -0.95 4.75
N VAL A 95 -7.29 -1.44 4.81
CA VAL A 95 -6.15 -0.83 4.11
C VAL A 95 -6.37 -0.86 2.60
N LYS A 96 -6.80 -2.01 2.04
CA LYS A 96 -7.12 -2.15 0.61
C LYS A 96 -8.20 -1.15 0.19
N LYS A 97 -9.30 -1.08 0.94
CA LYS A 97 -10.41 -0.16 0.66
C LYS A 97 -9.99 1.31 0.67
N ARG A 98 -9.12 1.72 1.61
CA ARG A 98 -8.59 3.10 1.64
C ARG A 98 -7.78 3.40 0.38
N ILE A 99 -6.93 2.48 -0.05
CA ILE A 99 -6.10 2.62 -1.27
C ILE A 99 -7.00 2.64 -2.53
N GLU A 100 -7.95 1.71 -2.65
CA GLU A 100 -8.89 1.65 -3.77
C GLU A 100 -9.71 2.94 -3.90
N LYS A 101 -10.19 3.48 -2.77
CA LYS A 101 -10.91 4.76 -2.75
C LYS A 101 -10.05 5.89 -3.34
N THR A 102 -8.79 6.01 -2.91
CA THR A 102 -7.88 7.02 -3.45
C THR A 102 -7.61 6.81 -4.94
N ILE A 103 -7.45 5.57 -5.39
CA ILE A 103 -7.27 5.27 -6.82
C ILE A 103 -8.50 5.70 -7.64
N MET A 104 -9.71 5.51 -7.10
CA MET A 104 -10.95 5.92 -7.77
C MET A 104 -11.15 7.43 -7.81
N GLU A 105 -10.72 8.15 -6.77
CA GLU A 105 -10.94 9.60 -6.62
C GLU A 105 -9.80 10.44 -7.21
N ALA A 106 -8.64 9.84 -7.49
CA ALA A 106 -7.49 10.55 -8.03
C ALA A 106 -7.77 11.11 -9.43
N GLU A 107 -7.39 12.36 -9.64
CA GLU A 107 -7.49 12.98 -10.95
C GLU A 107 -6.46 12.39 -11.93
N PRO A 108 -6.79 12.31 -13.23
CA PRO A 108 -5.83 11.93 -14.25
C PRO A 108 -4.61 12.83 -14.21
N VAL A 109 -3.43 12.24 -14.45
CA VAL A 109 -2.15 12.98 -14.49
C VAL A 109 -2.22 14.21 -15.40
N ASP A 110 -2.90 14.09 -16.55
CA ASP A 110 -2.97 15.16 -17.55
C ASP A 110 -3.58 16.47 -17.00
N LYS A 111 -4.40 16.39 -15.95
CA LYS A 111 -5.00 17.55 -15.28
C LYS A 111 -4.18 18.12 -14.13
N LEU A 112 -3.20 17.37 -13.63
CA LEU A 112 -2.33 17.79 -12.52
C LEU A 112 -1.09 18.58 -13.00
N LEU A 113 -0.84 18.60 -14.31
CA LEU A 113 0.29 19.26 -14.94
C LEU A 113 -0.09 20.59 -15.62
N GLU A 114 -1.36 21.01 -15.51
CA GLU A 114 -1.84 22.35 -15.86
C GLU A 114 -1.69 23.32 -14.67
#